data_AF-A0A949MCH2-F1
#
_entry.id   AF-A0A949MCH2-F1
#
_cell.length_a   1.000
_cell.length_b   1.000
_cell.length_c   1.000
_cell.angle_alpha   90.00
_cell.angle_beta   90.00
_cell.angle_gamma   90.00
#
_symmetry.space_group_name_H-M   'P 1'
#
loop_
_entity.id
_entity.type
_entity.pdbx_description
1 polymer ?
#
loop_
_entity_poly.entity_id
_entity_poly.type
_entity_poly.pdbx_seq_one_letter_code
_entity_poly.pdbx_strand_id
1 'polypeptide(L)'
;TIFPLLVSSNFFAVVSLRQAAEMLGRIHHDSESAAQSSALADEVEHALREYAVVQLPGAGPGYAYEVDAYGGRNCMDDANVPSLLALPYLGAVKRDDPLYRNTRRWALSLRNPYYFKGAAAEGLGGPHTGLNMIWPLGLIVQALTSADDEEIRRCLDLLQKTQAGTGFIHESFYKDDSKKYTRSWFAWANTIFGELILTTFEKQPQLLN
;
A
#
# COMPACT_ATOMS: atom_id res chain seq x y z
N THR A 1 3.91 -3.39 15.12
CA THR A 1 4.05 -4.71 14.51
C THR A 1 3.68 -5.78 15.52
N ILE A 2 2.97 -6.84 15.10
CA ILE A 2 2.61 -7.98 15.97
C ILE A 2 3.61 -9.12 15.76
N PHE A 3 3.83 -9.51 14.50
CA PHE A 3 4.86 -10.48 14.13
C PHE A 3 6.07 -9.77 13.48
N PRO A 4 7.29 -10.32 13.61
CA PRO A 4 8.51 -9.60 13.23
C PRO A 4 8.70 -9.46 11.71
N LEU A 5 8.16 -10.39 10.91
CA LEU A 5 8.33 -10.38 9.46
C LEU A 5 7.19 -9.61 8.81
N LEU A 6 7.37 -8.29 8.69
CA LEU A 6 6.45 -7.40 7.97
C LEU A 6 6.57 -7.64 6.45
N VAL A 7 5.54 -8.22 5.86
CA VAL A 7 5.56 -8.79 4.50
C VAL A 7 5.76 -7.70 3.44
N SER A 8 5.02 -6.61 3.51
CA SER A 8 5.13 -5.50 2.56
C SER A 8 6.53 -4.86 2.55
N SER A 9 7.15 -4.71 3.72
CA SER A 9 8.52 -4.20 3.85
C SER A 9 9.56 -5.17 3.29
N ASN A 10 9.38 -6.48 3.46
CA ASN A 10 10.28 -7.47 2.87
C ASN A 10 10.17 -7.51 1.33
N PHE A 11 8.95 -7.39 0.78
CA PHE A 11 8.76 -7.18 -0.65
C PHE A 11 9.49 -5.93 -1.15
N PHE A 12 9.42 -4.82 -0.41
CA PHE A 12 10.13 -3.61 -0.77
C PHE A 12 11.65 -3.78 -0.68
N ALA A 13 12.15 -4.48 0.34
CA ALA A 13 13.56 -4.81 0.50
C ALA A 13 14.10 -5.61 -0.70
N VAL A 14 13.35 -6.59 -1.22
CA VAL A 14 13.73 -7.34 -2.43
C VAL A 14 13.93 -6.38 -3.61
N VAL A 15 12.98 -5.48 -3.87
CA VAL A 15 13.09 -4.48 -4.95
C VAL A 15 14.33 -3.60 -4.75
N SER A 16 14.51 -3.05 -3.55
CA SER A 16 15.64 -2.17 -3.23
C SER A 16 17.00 -2.87 -3.33
N LEU A 17 17.11 -4.14 -2.91
CA LEU A 17 18.33 -4.92 -3.01
C LEU A 17 18.73 -5.20 -4.46
N ARG A 18 17.76 -5.46 -5.34
CA ARG A 18 18.04 -5.63 -6.79
C ARG A 18 18.50 -4.33 -7.43
N GLN A 19 17.88 -3.20 -7.08
CA GLN A 19 18.32 -1.88 -7.52
C GLN A 19 19.73 -1.57 -7.01
N ALA A 20 20.02 -1.88 -5.74
CA ALA A 20 21.36 -1.74 -5.17
C ALA A 20 22.39 -2.59 -5.91
N ALA A 21 22.08 -3.86 -6.20
CA ALA A 21 22.95 -4.74 -6.98
C ALA A 21 23.26 -4.17 -8.38
N GLU A 22 22.26 -3.61 -9.06
CA GLU A 22 22.44 -2.96 -10.36
C GLU A 22 23.40 -1.76 -10.27
N MET A 23 23.20 -0.87 -9.30
CA MET A 23 24.05 0.31 -9.11
C MET A 23 25.49 -0.08 -8.69
N LEU A 24 25.63 -1.03 -7.76
CA LEU A 24 26.94 -1.54 -7.32
C LEU A 24 27.72 -2.14 -8.49
N GLY A 25 27.07 -2.94 -9.34
CA GLY A 25 27.72 -3.54 -10.49
C GLY A 25 28.04 -2.55 -11.62
N ARG A 26 27.12 -1.64 -11.95
CA ARG A 26 27.24 -0.75 -13.13
C ARG A 26 27.97 0.55 -12.87
N ILE A 27 27.82 1.12 -11.68
CA ILE A 27 28.39 2.44 -11.33
C ILE A 27 29.67 2.28 -10.52
N HIS A 28 29.64 1.41 -9.50
CA HIS A 28 30.77 1.22 -8.60
C HIS A 28 31.72 0.09 -9.03
N HIS A 29 31.29 -0.75 -9.98
CA HIS A 29 32.02 -1.95 -10.40
C HIS A 29 32.39 -2.88 -9.24
N ASP A 30 31.58 -2.89 -8.19
CA ASP A 30 31.71 -3.78 -7.04
C ASP A 30 30.86 -5.03 -7.26
N SER A 31 31.45 -6.00 -7.96
CA SER A 31 30.77 -7.26 -8.29
C SER A 31 30.48 -8.13 -7.07
N GLU A 32 31.26 -8.00 -5.99
CA GLU A 32 31.08 -8.81 -4.78
C GLU A 32 29.84 -8.35 -4.01
N SER A 33 29.75 -7.06 -3.68
CA SER A 33 28.58 -6.50 -2.99
C SER A 33 27.31 -6.60 -3.83
N ALA A 34 27.43 -6.48 -5.16
CA ALA A 34 26.30 -6.68 -6.07
C ALA A 34 25.77 -8.12 -6.03
N ALA A 35 26.66 -9.11 -6.01
CA ALA A 35 26.30 -10.52 -5.88
C ALA A 35 25.67 -10.82 -4.52
N GLN A 36 26.22 -10.29 -3.42
CA GLN A 36 25.66 -10.44 -2.07
C GLN A 36 24.26 -9.82 -1.96
N SER A 37 24.05 -8.62 -2.52
CA SER A 37 22.73 -7.97 -2.54
C SER A 37 21.70 -8.78 -3.33
N SER A 38 22.13 -9.34 -4.48
CA SER A 38 21.27 -10.21 -5.29
C SER A 38 20.91 -11.50 -4.55
N ALA A 39 21.89 -12.15 -3.93
CA ALA A 39 21.69 -13.39 -3.19
C ALA A 39 20.73 -13.19 -2.00
N LEU A 40 20.86 -12.09 -1.26
CA LEU A 40 19.94 -11.76 -0.18
C LEU A 40 18.52 -11.48 -0.71
N ALA A 41 18.39 -10.82 -1.86
CA ALA A 41 17.09 -10.62 -2.50
C ALA A 41 16.44 -11.95 -2.92
N ASP A 42 17.22 -12.88 -3.48
CA ASP A 42 16.77 -14.23 -3.83
C ASP A 42 16.29 -15.01 -2.59
N GLU A 43 17.03 -14.94 -1.48
CA GLU A 43 16.69 -15.58 -0.21
C GLU A 43 15.37 -15.04 0.36
N VAL A 44 15.23 -13.71 0.45
CA VAL A 44 14.02 -13.07 0.97
C VAL A 44 12.82 -13.33 0.06
N GLU A 45 13.00 -13.29 -1.27
CA GLU A 45 11.93 -13.61 -2.21
C GLU A 45 11.46 -15.05 -2.07
N HIS A 46 12.37 -16.00 -1.86
CA HIS A 46 12.03 -17.39 -1.58
C HIS A 46 11.21 -17.51 -0.29
N ALA A 47 11.66 -16.88 0.80
CA ALA A 47 10.95 -16.88 2.07
C ALA A 47 9.56 -16.23 1.97
N LEU A 48 9.39 -15.14 1.20
CA LEU A 48 8.09 -14.53 0.96
C LEU A 48 7.12 -15.51 0.29
N ARG A 49 7.57 -16.28 -0.71
CA ARG A 49 6.73 -17.27 -1.39
C ARG A 49 6.30 -18.41 -0.46
N GLU A 50 7.17 -18.83 0.45
CA GLU A 50 6.91 -19.92 1.38
C GLU A 50 6.02 -19.49 2.57
N TYR A 51 6.32 -18.35 3.19
CA TYR A 51 5.74 -17.96 4.47
C TYR A 51 4.68 -16.86 4.38
N ALA A 52 4.72 -15.98 3.39
CA ALA A 52 3.81 -14.84 3.32
C ALA A 52 2.46 -15.18 2.66
N VAL A 53 2.40 -16.24 1.85
CA VAL A 53 1.16 -16.67 1.19
C VAL A 53 0.32 -17.51 2.17
N VAL A 54 -0.83 -16.98 2.55
CA VAL A 54 -1.73 -17.58 3.54
C VAL A 54 -3.15 -17.67 3.02
N GLN A 55 -3.96 -18.51 3.66
CA GLN A 55 -5.41 -18.47 3.48
C GLN A 55 -5.99 -17.27 4.23
N LEU A 56 -6.43 -16.25 3.48
CA LEU A 56 -7.08 -15.06 4.03
C LEU A 56 -8.51 -15.39 4.53
N PRO A 57 -8.92 -14.91 5.71
CA PRO A 57 -10.23 -15.22 6.28
C PRO A 57 -11.39 -14.92 5.31
N GLY A 58 -12.17 -15.95 4.99
CA GLY A 58 -13.36 -15.88 4.13
C GLY A 58 -13.10 -15.63 2.63
N ALA A 59 -11.85 -15.47 2.18
CA ALA A 59 -11.52 -15.19 0.78
C ALA A 59 -10.83 -16.38 0.11
N GLY A 60 -9.52 -16.52 0.27
CA GLY A 60 -8.68 -17.37 -0.57
C GLY A 60 -7.20 -17.16 -0.26
N PRO A 61 -6.30 -17.74 -1.06
CA PRO A 61 -4.87 -17.49 -0.93
C PRO A 61 -4.52 -16.01 -1.21
N GLY A 62 -3.69 -15.41 -0.38
CA GLY A 62 -3.19 -14.05 -0.52
C GLY A 62 -2.07 -13.78 0.47
N TYR A 63 -1.60 -12.53 0.53
CA TYR A 63 -0.49 -12.17 1.41
C TYR A 63 -0.98 -11.82 2.82
N ALA A 64 -0.33 -12.36 3.85
CA ALA A 64 -0.47 -11.86 5.21
C ALA A 64 0.23 -10.50 5.34
N TYR A 65 -0.19 -9.67 6.31
CA TYR A 65 0.50 -8.41 6.62
C TYR A 65 1.82 -8.67 7.35
N GLU A 66 1.78 -9.55 8.35
CA GLU A 66 2.96 -9.98 9.11
C GLU A 66 2.90 -11.49 9.36
N VAL A 67 4.08 -12.11 9.41
CA VAL A 67 4.24 -13.53 9.75
C VAL A 67 5.40 -13.73 10.73
N ASP A 68 5.43 -14.86 11.42
CA ASP A 68 6.53 -15.23 12.33
C ASP A 68 7.39 -16.41 11.82
N ALA A 69 7.00 -17.02 10.70
CA ALA A 69 7.58 -18.27 10.16
C ALA A 69 7.41 -19.52 11.05
N TYR A 70 6.63 -19.45 12.14
CA TYR A 70 6.23 -20.57 13.01
C TYR A 70 4.73 -20.91 12.90
N GLY A 71 4.01 -20.22 12.01
CA GLY A 71 2.58 -20.44 11.72
C GLY A 71 1.67 -19.28 12.13
N GLY A 72 2.19 -18.33 12.91
CA GLY A 72 1.52 -17.07 13.22
C GLY A 72 1.40 -16.18 11.99
N ARG A 73 0.18 -15.67 11.77
CA ARG A 73 -0.15 -14.78 10.65
C ARG A 73 -1.05 -13.65 11.12
N ASN A 74 -0.69 -12.42 10.80
CA ASN A 74 -1.54 -11.25 10.99
C ASN A 74 -2.16 -10.88 9.63
N CYS A 75 -3.46 -11.14 9.48
CA CYS A 75 -4.18 -10.77 8.27
C CYS A 75 -4.83 -9.39 8.51
N MET A 76 -4.24 -8.36 7.92
CA MET A 76 -4.74 -6.98 7.89
C MET A 76 -4.11 -6.26 6.69
N ASP A 77 -4.38 -4.98 6.53
CA ASP A 77 -3.49 -4.06 5.81
C ASP A 77 -3.55 -2.69 6.47
N ASP A 78 -2.50 -1.92 6.31
CA ASP A 78 -2.36 -0.56 6.84
C ASP A 78 -2.24 0.43 5.68
N ALA A 79 -2.72 1.66 5.86
CA ALA A 79 -2.68 2.67 4.80
C ALA A 79 -1.28 3.22 4.51
N ASN A 80 -0.32 3.02 5.40
CA ASN A 80 1.05 3.51 5.26
C ASN A 80 1.84 2.69 4.23
N VAL A 81 2.67 3.35 3.41
CA VAL A 81 3.52 2.66 2.42
C VAL A 81 4.88 2.34 3.07
N PRO A 82 5.39 1.09 3.00
CA PRO A 82 4.90 -0.06 2.22
C PRO A 82 3.71 -0.81 2.87
N SER A 83 2.62 -0.95 2.11
CA SER A 83 1.44 -1.77 2.44
C SER A 83 1.24 -2.90 1.45
N LEU A 84 0.36 -3.87 1.75
CA LEU A 84 0.01 -4.93 0.80
C LEU A 84 -0.68 -4.36 -0.44
N LEU A 85 -1.53 -3.34 -0.24
CA LEU A 85 -2.16 -2.59 -1.33
C LEU A 85 -1.13 -1.90 -2.23
N ALA A 86 -0.03 -1.38 -1.66
CA ALA A 86 1.00 -0.63 -2.38
C ALA A 86 2.01 -1.50 -3.15
N LEU A 87 1.94 -2.83 -3.07
CA LEU A 87 2.97 -3.69 -3.68
C LEU A 87 3.20 -3.43 -5.18
N PRO A 88 2.18 -3.21 -6.03
CA PRO A 88 2.41 -2.85 -7.43
C PRO A 88 2.96 -1.44 -7.62
N TYR A 89 2.59 -0.50 -6.76
CA TYR A 89 3.13 0.86 -6.79
C TYR A 89 4.64 0.86 -6.54
N LEU A 90 5.11 0.00 -5.63
CA LEU A 90 6.52 -0.21 -5.32
C LEU A 90 7.27 -1.08 -6.34
N GLY A 91 6.59 -1.59 -7.37
CA GLY A 91 7.16 -2.51 -8.35
C GLY A 91 7.50 -3.90 -7.79
N ALA A 92 6.97 -4.27 -6.62
CA ALA A 92 7.29 -5.54 -5.96
C ALA A 92 6.47 -6.71 -6.50
N VAL A 93 5.22 -6.47 -6.92
CA VAL A 93 4.35 -7.47 -7.54
C VAL A 93 3.62 -6.88 -8.74
N LYS A 94 3.24 -7.71 -9.71
CA LYS A 94 2.44 -7.22 -10.83
C LYS A 94 1.00 -6.92 -10.38
N ARG A 95 0.41 -5.86 -10.93
CA ARG A 95 -0.99 -5.47 -10.63
C ARG A 95 -2.01 -6.58 -10.98
N ASP A 96 -1.73 -7.39 -11.98
CA ASP A 96 -2.60 -8.47 -12.45
C ASP A 96 -2.32 -9.84 -11.80
N ASP A 97 -1.32 -9.92 -10.91
CA ASP A 97 -1.03 -11.13 -10.13
C ASP A 97 -2.30 -11.60 -9.37
N PRO A 98 -2.77 -12.84 -9.58
CA PRO A 98 -3.94 -13.37 -8.89
C PRO A 98 -3.88 -13.29 -7.36
N LEU A 99 -2.70 -13.52 -6.76
CA LEU A 99 -2.50 -13.44 -5.30
C LEU A 99 -2.65 -11.99 -4.83
N TYR A 100 -2.03 -11.03 -5.53
CA TYR A 100 -2.21 -9.62 -5.23
C TYR A 100 -3.65 -9.19 -5.41
N ARG A 101 -4.33 -9.56 -6.51
CA ARG A 101 -5.73 -9.21 -6.75
C ARG A 101 -6.65 -9.74 -5.64
N ASN A 102 -6.40 -10.95 -5.13
CA ASN A 102 -7.15 -11.48 -4.01
C ASN A 102 -6.85 -10.73 -2.70
N THR A 103 -5.57 -10.42 -2.45
CA THR A 103 -5.12 -9.61 -1.31
C THR A 103 -5.75 -8.22 -1.32
N ARG A 104 -5.74 -7.53 -2.46
CA ARG A 104 -6.38 -6.23 -2.68
C ARG A 104 -7.87 -6.26 -2.34
N ARG A 105 -8.61 -7.24 -2.89
CA ARG A 105 -10.05 -7.38 -2.60
C ARG A 105 -10.32 -7.60 -1.13
N TRP A 106 -9.46 -8.36 -0.45
CA TRP A 106 -9.61 -8.63 0.99
C TRP A 106 -9.25 -7.40 1.84
N ALA A 107 -8.13 -6.73 1.53
CA ALA A 107 -7.65 -5.53 2.21
C ALA A 107 -8.66 -4.37 2.12
N LEU A 108 -9.32 -4.21 0.96
CA LEU A 108 -10.36 -3.21 0.69
C LEU A 108 -11.77 -3.70 1.05
N SER A 109 -11.90 -4.50 2.11
CA SER A 109 -13.19 -5.03 2.58
C SER A 109 -13.30 -4.96 4.08
N LEU A 110 -14.53 -5.00 4.61
CA LEU A 110 -14.81 -5.03 6.05
C LEU A 110 -14.24 -6.26 6.79
N ARG A 111 -13.61 -7.20 6.08
CA ARG A 111 -12.86 -8.31 6.68
C ARG A 111 -11.49 -7.89 7.18
N ASN A 112 -10.91 -6.84 6.57
CA ASN A 112 -9.72 -6.20 7.12
C ASN A 112 -10.14 -5.37 8.35
N PRO A 113 -9.57 -5.62 9.54
CA PRO A 113 -9.92 -4.88 10.75
C PRO A 113 -9.68 -3.36 10.66
N TYR A 114 -8.85 -2.91 9.72
CA TYR A 114 -8.54 -1.50 9.51
C TYR A 114 -9.13 -0.92 8.21
N TYR A 115 -10.07 -1.62 7.58
CA TYR A 115 -10.90 -1.03 6.54
C TYR A 115 -12.20 -0.51 7.16
N PHE A 116 -12.44 0.79 7.03
CA PHE A 116 -13.57 1.46 7.65
C PHE A 116 -14.56 1.94 6.60
N LYS A 117 -15.85 1.91 6.95
CA LYS A 117 -16.94 2.46 6.15
C LYS A 117 -17.82 3.33 7.02
N GLY A 118 -18.02 4.57 6.60
CA GLY A 118 -18.82 5.56 7.30
C GLY A 118 -19.54 6.52 6.36
N ALA A 119 -20.16 7.54 6.92
CA ALA A 119 -20.95 8.51 6.17
C ALA A 119 -20.11 9.41 5.25
N ALA A 120 -18.86 9.72 5.61
CA ALA A 120 -17.99 10.59 4.83
C ALA A 120 -17.21 9.82 3.75
N ALA A 121 -16.70 8.63 4.08
CA ALA A 121 -15.96 7.78 3.15
C ALA A 121 -15.89 6.31 3.60
N GLU A 122 -15.35 5.49 2.71
CA GLU A 122 -14.81 4.17 3.03
C GLU A 122 -13.35 4.09 2.60
N GLY A 123 -12.50 3.38 3.35
CA GLY A 123 -11.06 3.30 3.06
C GLY A 123 -10.24 2.64 4.16
N LEU A 124 -8.96 2.44 3.86
CA LEU A 124 -7.96 1.92 4.80
C LEU A 124 -7.58 2.98 5.85
N GLY A 125 -7.36 2.52 7.07
CA GLY A 125 -6.66 3.25 8.11
C GLY A 125 -5.50 2.43 8.66
N GLY A 126 -5.38 2.42 9.98
CA GLY A 126 -4.33 1.69 10.68
C GLY A 126 -4.48 1.78 12.19
N PRO A 127 -3.74 0.99 12.99
CA PRO A 127 -3.76 1.09 14.44
C PRO A 127 -3.22 2.44 14.95
N HIS A 128 -2.42 3.15 14.16
CA HIS A 128 -1.69 4.34 14.62
C HIS A 128 -2.59 5.53 15.00
N THR A 129 -3.65 5.82 14.23
CA THR A 129 -4.62 6.89 14.57
C THR A 129 -5.91 6.36 15.20
N GLY A 130 -5.96 5.06 15.51
CA GLY A 130 -7.10 4.41 16.15
C GLY A 130 -8.20 3.96 15.18
N LEU A 131 -9.24 3.33 15.74
CA LEU A 131 -10.35 2.78 14.97
C LEU A 131 -11.20 3.88 14.32
N ASN A 132 -11.76 3.57 13.14
CA ASN A 132 -12.65 4.44 12.36
C ASN A 132 -11.98 5.67 11.73
N MET A 133 -10.65 5.74 11.73
CA MET A 133 -9.89 6.81 11.07
C MET A 133 -9.39 6.32 9.71
N ILE A 134 -9.91 6.88 8.63
CA ILE A 134 -9.49 6.58 7.26
C ILE A 134 -8.32 7.48 6.88
N TRP A 135 -7.31 6.91 6.23
CA TRP A 135 -6.11 7.63 5.81
C TRP A 135 -6.20 7.95 4.31
N PRO A 136 -6.15 9.23 3.91
CA PRO A 136 -6.09 9.61 2.50
C PRO A 136 -4.98 8.91 1.71
N LEU A 137 -3.85 8.60 2.35
CA LEU A 137 -2.76 7.85 1.72
C LEU A 137 -3.22 6.49 1.18
N GLY A 138 -4.11 5.78 1.90
CA GLY A 138 -4.70 4.52 1.44
C GLY A 138 -5.56 4.70 0.18
N LEU A 139 -6.34 5.79 0.10
CA LEU A 139 -7.14 6.12 -1.09
C LEU A 139 -6.26 6.48 -2.29
N ILE A 140 -5.17 7.22 -2.06
CA ILE A 140 -4.21 7.58 -3.09
C ILE A 140 -3.56 6.33 -3.69
N VAL A 141 -3.06 5.43 -2.82
CA VAL A 141 -2.47 4.16 -3.26
C VAL A 141 -3.51 3.26 -3.92
N GLN A 142 -4.75 3.23 -3.43
CA GLN A 142 -5.84 2.49 -4.06
C GLN A 142 -6.03 2.92 -5.51
N ALA A 143 -6.04 4.23 -5.78
CA ALA A 143 -6.14 4.78 -7.13
C ALA A 143 -4.90 4.43 -7.99
N LEU A 144 -3.69 4.70 -7.48
CA LEU A 144 -2.42 4.44 -8.18
C LEU A 144 -2.22 2.98 -8.61
N THR A 145 -2.84 2.05 -7.87
CA THR A 145 -2.73 0.60 -8.12
C THR A 145 -3.97 0.01 -8.79
N SER A 146 -4.94 0.84 -9.17
CA SER A 146 -6.14 0.40 -9.87
C SER A 146 -5.92 0.24 -11.38
N ALA A 147 -6.82 -0.51 -12.01
CA ALA A 147 -6.98 -0.59 -13.46
C ALA A 147 -8.40 -0.18 -13.90
N ASP A 148 -9.23 0.26 -12.95
CA ASP A 148 -10.64 0.58 -13.14
C ASP A 148 -10.83 2.09 -13.01
N ASP A 149 -11.17 2.73 -14.13
CA ASP A 149 -11.39 4.17 -14.23
C ASP A 149 -12.45 4.68 -13.24
N GLU A 150 -13.49 3.88 -12.96
CA GLU A 150 -14.53 4.23 -11.98
C GLU A 150 -13.99 4.20 -10.55
N GLU A 151 -13.12 3.23 -10.24
CA GLU A 151 -12.45 3.18 -8.94
C GLU A 151 -11.51 4.37 -8.75
N ILE A 152 -10.74 4.74 -9.77
CA ILE A 152 -9.84 5.89 -9.75
C ILE A 152 -10.63 7.18 -9.52
N ARG A 153 -11.69 7.40 -10.31
CA ARG A 153 -12.56 8.58 -10.17
C ARG A 153 -13.16 8.66 -8.77
N ARG A 154 -13.67 7.55 -8.24
CA ARG A 154 -14.21 7.49 -6.89
C ARG A 154 -13.17 7.86 -5.83
N CYS A 155 -11.93 7.41 -5.96
CA CYS A 155 -10.87 7.79 -5.02
C CYS A 155 -10.55 9.29 -5.08
N LEU A 156 -10.46 9.87 -6.28
CA LEU A 156 -10.25 11.31 -6.48
C LEU A 156 -11.37 12.14 -5.87
N ASP A 157 -12.63 11.75 -6.10
CA ASP A 157 -13.82 12.37 -5.52
C ASP A 157 -13.79 12.35 -3.99
N LEU A 158 -13.45 11.20 -3.40
CA LEU A 158 -13.35 11.07 -1.95
C LEU A 158 -12.27 12.00 -1.40
N LEU A 159 -11.07 11.99 -1.99
CA LEU A 159 -9.96 12.87 -1.57
C LEU A 159 -10.36 14.35 -1.62
N GLN A 160 -11.07 14.77 -2.67
CA GLN A 160 -11.57 16.14 -2.80
C GLN A 160 -12.67 16.49 -1.78
N LYS A 161 -13.55 15.54 -1.44
CA LYS A 161 -14.65 15.75 -0.48
C LYS A 161 -14.18 15.71 0.97
N THR A 162 -13.09 15.00 1.29
CA THR A 162 -12.66 14.75 2.68
C THR A 162 -11.52 15.65 3.16
N GLN A 163 -11.09 16.65 2.39
CA GLN A 163 -10.05 17.61 2.79
C GLN A 163 -10.52 18.70 3.79
N ALA A 164 -11.77 18.66 4.24
CA ALA A 164 -12.31 19.55 5.30
C ALA A 164 -12.19 21.07 5.05
N GLY A 165 -12.09 21.49 3.79
CA GLY A 165 -11.93 22.89 3.39
C GLY A 165 -10.50 23.43 3.46
N THR A 166 -9.49 22.61 3.78
CA THR A 166 -8.09 23.03 3.92
C THR A 166 -7.33 23.10 2.59
N GLY A 167 -7.78 22.35 1.58
CA GLY A 167 -7.04 22.18 0.32
C GLY A 167 -5.79 21.29 0.43
N PHE A 168 -5.57 20.61 1.56
CA PHE A 168 -4.43 19.72 1.80
C PHE A 168 -4.87 18.28 2.12
N ILE A 169 -3.94 17.35 1.97
CA ILE A 169 -4.10 15.96 2.39
C ILE A 169 -3.67 15.81 3.84
N HIS A 170 -4.58 15.29 4.66
CA HIS A 170 -4.37 14.99 6.07
C HIS A 170 -3.79 13.58 6.26
N GLU A 171 -3.31 13.26 7.46
CA GLU A 171 -2.88 11.89 7.79
C GLU A 171 -4.07 10.95 7.87
N SER A 172 -5.12 11.34 8.59
CA SER A 172 -6.34 10.57 8.69
C SER A 172 -7.54 11.46 8.97
N PHE A 173 -8.74 10.95 8.72
CA PHE A 173 -10.01 11.60 9.05
C PHE A 173 -11.05 10.59 9.53
N TYR A 174 -11.96 11.01 10.41
CA TYR A 174 -13.00 10.14 10.95
C TYR A 174 -14.00 9.75 9.86
N LYS A 175 -14.31 8.46 9.76
CA LYS A 175 -15.12 7.87 8.67
C LYS A 175 -16.49 8.51 8.45
N ASP A 176 -17.09 9.12 9.49
CA ASP A 176 -18.41 9.75 9.40
C ASP A 176 -18.34 11.29 9.35
N ASP A 177 -17.18 11.89 9.60
CA ASP A 177 -17.00 13.35 9.60
C ASP A 177 -15.54 13.72 9.29
N SER A 178 -15.28 14.10 8.04
CA SER A 178 -13.92 14.40 7.59
C SER A 178 -13.32 15.66 8.23
N LYS A 179 -14.12 16.49 8.90
CA LYS A 179 -13.61 17.66 9.65
C LYS A 179 -12.87 17.25 10.92
N LYS A 180 -13.04 16.00 11.38
CA LYS A 180 -12.27 15.40 12.47
C LYS A 180 -11.07 14.67 11.87
N TYR A 181 -9.99 15.40 11.64
CA TYR A 181 -8.78 14.88 11.01
C TYR A 181 -7.53 15.03 11.88
N THR A 182 -6.48 14.29 11.54
CA THR A 182 -5.15 14.39 12.16
C THR A 182 -4.13 14.96 11.17
N ARG A 183 -3.15 15.71 11.69
CA ARG A 183 -2.06 16.37 10.94
C ARG A 183 -2.56 17.21 9.74
N SER A 184 -2.79 18.48 10.00
CA SER A 184 -3.13 19.47 8.98
C SER A 184 -2.05 19.68 7.91
N TRP A 185 -0.79 19.38 8.23
CA TRP A 185 0.33 19.53 7.31
C TRP A 185 1.16 18.25 7.22
N PHE A 186 0.91 17.48 6.16
CA PHE A 186 1.59 16.21 5.91
C PHE A 186 2.21 16.20 4.51
N ALA A 187 3.42 16.73 4.41
CA ALA A 187 4.13 16.92 3.13
C ALA A 187 4.20 15.64 2.29
N TRP A 188 4.45 14.49 2.91
CA TRP A 188 4.50 13.21 2.21
C TRP A 188 3.18 12.84 1.52
N ALA A 189 2.06 12.90 2.24
CA ALA A 189 0.74 12.60 1.67
C ALA A 189 0.36 13.62 0.57
N ASN A 190 0.73 14.89 0.75
CA ASN A 190 0.58 15.92 -0.29
C ASN A 190 1.40 15.60 -1.55
N THR A 191 2.64 15.13 -1.40
CA THR A 191 3.51 14.75 -2.52
C THR A 191 2.92 13.60 -3.33
N ILE A 192 2.49 12.50 -2.68
CA ILE A 192 1.92 11.35 -3.40
C ILE A 192 0.55 11.71 -4.01
N PHE A 193 -0.22 12.62 -3.41
CA PHE A 193 -1.41 13.15 -4.08
C PHE A 193 -1.07 13.89 -5.37
N GLY A 194 -0.03 14.74 -5.35
CA GLY A 194 0.47 15.38 -6.56
C GLY A 194 0.91 14.35 -7.63
N GLU A 195 1.57 13.27 -7.22
CA GLU A 195 1.94 12.16 -8.10
C GLU A 195 0.69 11.47 -8.70
N LEU A 196 -0.36 11.24 -7.92
CA LEU A 196 -1.61 10.69 -8.42
C LEU A 196 -2.26 11.59 -9.47
N ILE A 197 -2.31 12.91 -9.23
CA ILE A 197 -2.87 13.85 -10.20
C ILE A 197 -2.03 13.85 -11.49
N LEU A 198 -0.70 13.93 -11.38
CA LEU A 198 0.19 13.88 -12.55
C LEU A 198 0.02 12.57 -13.33
N THR A 199 0.03 11.43 -12.63
CA THR A 199 -0.16 10.10 -13.23
C THR A 199 -1.50 9.99 -13.95
N THR A 200 -2.56 10.51 -13.33
CA THR A 200 -3.91 10.52 -13.92
C THR A 200 -3.95 11.42 -15.14
N PHE A 201 -3.34 12.60 -15.08
CA PHE A 201 -3.25 13.52 -16.22
C PHE A 201 -2.50 12.91 -17.41
N GLU A 202 -1.40 12.20 -17.16
CA GLU A 202 -0.60 11.57 -18.22
C GLU A 202 -1.27 10.35 -18.85
N LYS A 203 -1.94 9.52 -18.04
CA LYS A 203 -2.47 8.23 -18.50
C LYS A 203 -3.95 8.27 -18.86
N GLN A 204 -4.74 9.07 -18.14
CA GLN A 204 -6.21 9.06 -18.17
C GLN A 204 -6.79 10.46 -17.88
N PRO A 205 -6.42 11.51 -18.65
CA PRO A 205 -6.79 12.90 -18.35
C PRO A 205 -8.31 13.14 -18.30
N GLN A 206 -9.11 12.30 -18.97
CA GLN A 206 -10.57 12.34 -18.93
C GLN A 206 -11.15 12.14 -17.51
N LEU A 207 -10.38 11.59 -16.57
CA LEU A 207 -10.82 11.38 -15.19
C LEU A 207 -10.70 12.64 -14.31
N LEU A 208 -10.07 13.71 -14.81
CA LEU A 208 -9.88 14.97 -14.08
C LEU A 208 -10.88 16.08 -14.45
N ASN A 209 -11.78 15.80 -15.40
CA ASN A 209 -12.76 16.76 -15.91
C ASN A 209 -14.17 16.52 -15.33
#